data_AF-A0A6L6PJ35-F1
#
_entry.id   AF-A0A6L6PJ35-F1
#
_cell.length_a   1.000
_cell.length_b   1.000
_cell.length_c   1.000
_cell.angle_alpha   90.00
_cell.angle_beta   90.00
_cell.angle_gamma   90.00
#
_symmetry.space_group_name_H-M   'P 1'
#
loop_
_entity.id
_entity.type
_entity.pdbx_description
1 polymer ?
#
loop_
_entity_poly.entity_id
_entity_poly.type
_entity_poly.pdbx_seq_one_letter_code
_entity_poly.pdbx_strand_id
1 'polypeptide(L)'
;MDGLPAALSVFGPDGQIGTLYPSDPLGFDYCEAWLNSPNALPLHPAIPLAAGRVDSAFVAAFFENLLPEGDQRKLISMREQVSTVYGLLSKVGGESAGSMVLLPEGETPQPPIYQQLTWQQVNVLAHSGVNAAERAAIERAAEGMPAPRMSISGAQHKLLLWTTTARHPVPWAVRHRPTF
;
A
#
# COMPACT_ATOMS: atom_id res chain seq x y z
N MET A 1 15.92 -18.09 -2.86
CA MET A 1 15.02 -17.69 -1.76
C MET A 1 15.32 -16.23 -1.54
N ASP A 2 14.64 -15.35 -2.26
CA ASP A 2 15.02 -13.94 -2.31
C ASP A 2 14.83 -13.29 -0.93
N GLY A 3 15.84 -12.50 -0.55
CA GLY A 3 15.99 -11.92 0.77
C GLY A 3 14.86 -10.96 1.09
N LEU A 4 13.89 -11.44 1.87
CA LEU A 4 12.92 -10.57 2.50
C LEU A 4 13.66 -9.52 3.34
N PRO A 5 13.15 -8.27 3.40
CA PRO A 5 13.74 -7.25 4.25
C PRO A 5 13.78 -7.73 5.70
N ALA A 6 14.76 -7.26 6.47
CA ALA A 6 14.90 -7.61 7.88
C ALA A 6 13.77 -7.00 8.75
N ALA A 7 13.23 -5.87 8.30
CA ALA A 7 12.13 -5.15 8.94
C ALA A 7 11.40 -4.28 7.91
N LEU A 8 10.13 -3.95 8.21
CA LEU A 8 9.32 -3.01 7.43
C LEU A 8 8.98 -1.79 8.29
N SER A 9 9.35 -0.59 7.84
CA SER A 9 8.85 0.67 8.39
C SER A 9 7.35 0.81 8.08
N VAL A 10 6.55 1.11 9.10
CA VAL A 10 5.10 1.32 8.99
C VAL A 10 4.80 2.81 9.08
N PHE A 11 4.20 3.37 8.03
CA PHE A 11 3.84 4.78 7.92
C PHE A 11 2.33 4.95 7.94
N GLY A 12 1.85 5.97 8.66
CA GLY A 12 0.50 6.50 8.57
C GLY A 12 0.49 7.90 7.92
N PRO A 13 -0.67 8.58 7.94
CA PRO A 13 -0.81 9.93 7.37
C PRO A 13 0.14 10.97 7.98
N ASP A 14 0.43 10.84 9.27
CA ASP A 14 1.22 11.80 10.04
C ASP A 14 2.70 11.41 10.17
N GLY A 15 3.16 10.40 9.43
CA GLY A 15 4.56 9.97 9.39
C GLY A 15 4.77 8.51 9.81
N GLN A 16 6.01 8.18 10.16
CA GLN A 16 6.36 6.82 10.59
C GLN A 16 5.75 6.54 11.97
N ILE A 17 5.02 5.43 12.08
CA ILE A 17 4.41 4.96 13.33
C ILE A 17 5.37 4.02 14.06
N GLY A 18 6.05 3.14 13.31
CA GLY A 18 6.89 2.10 13.90
C GLY A 18 7.52 1.18 12.88
N THR A 19 7.92 0.00 13.35
CA THR A 19 8.63 -1.01 12.57
C THR A 19 8.05 -2.41 12.84
N LEU A 20 7.77 -3.15 11.77
CA LEU A 20 7.28 -4.53 11.77
C LEU A 20 8.42 -5.50 11.49
N TYR A 21 8.51 -6.57 12.28
CA TYR A 21 9.55 -7.58 12.24
C TYR A 21 9.01 -8.97 11.87
N PRO A 22 9.77 -9.80 11.13
CA PRO A 22 9.37 -11.14 10.71
C PRO A 22 9.56 -12.20 11.81
N SER A 23 9.31 -11.87 13.08
CA SER A 23 9.27 -12.84 14.18
C SER A 23 8.05 -13.77 14.04
N ASP A 24 8.06 -14.89 14.76
CA ASP A 24 6.91 -15.80 14.86
C ASP A 24 6.47 -15.91 16.33
N PRO A 25 5.35 -15.26 16.73
CA PRO A 25 4.46 -14.43 15.92
C PRO A 25 5.09 -13.07 15.52
N LEU A 26 4.48 -12.35 14.56
CA LEU A 26 4.98 -11.04 14.10
C LEU A 26 5.16 -10.04 15.25
N GLY A 27 6.23 -9.27 15.15
CA GLY A 27 6.67 -8.28 16.13
C GLY A 27 6.48 -6.87 15.63
N PHE A 28 5.97 -5.98 16.48
CA PHE A 28 5.83 -4.57 16.16
C PHE A 28 6.43 -3.71 17.28
N ASP A 29 7.14 -2.65 16.89
CA ASP A 29 7.66 -1.64 17.82
C ASP A 29 7.28 -0.24 17.32
N TYR A 30 6.82 0.63 18.23
CA TYR A 30 6.55 2.02 17.89
C TYR A 30 7.87 2.79 17.82
N CYS A 31 8.00 3.69 16.84
CA CYS A 31 9.18 4.55 16.80
C CYS A 31 9.08 5.64 17.89
N GLU A 32 10.23 6.07 18.40
CA GLU A 32 10.30 7.07 19.47
C GLU A 32 9.64 8.39 19.07
N ALA A 33 9.78 8.79 17.79
CA ALA A 33 9.14 10.00 17.26
C ALA A 33 7.60 9.93 17.34
N TRP A 34 7.01 8.75 17.10
CA TRP A 34 5.57 8.54 17.25
C TRP A 34 5.17 8.59 18.72
N LEU A 35 5.85 7.84 19.60
CA LEU A 35 5.54 7.82 21.04
C LEU A 35 5.57 9.21 21.69
N ASN A 36 6.44 10.10 21.20
CA ASN A 36 6.56 11.48 21.70
C ASN A 36 5.65 12.49 20.99
N SER A 37 4.86 12.06 19.99
CA SER A 37 3.96 12.94 19.25
C SER A 37 2.72 13.28 20.10
N PRO A 38 2.30 14.56 20.18
CA PRO A 38 1.08 14.94 20.89
C PRO A 38 -0.19 14.34 20.28
N ASN A 39 -0.13 13.91 19.01
CA ASN A 39 -1.25 13.32 18.28
C ASN A 39 -1.12 11.80 18.13
N ALA A 40 -0.17 11.15 18.83
CA ALA A 40 -0.01 9.72 18.69
C ALA A 40 -1.24 8.95 19.16
N LEU A 41 -1.67 8.03 18.30
CA LEU A 41 -2.73 7.08 18.56
C LEU A 41 -2.17 5.66 18.45
N PRO A 42 -2.66 4.71 19.27
CA PRO A 42 -2.31 3.31 19.10
C PRO A 42 -2.89 2.80 17.77
N LEU A 43 -2.18 1.89 17.10
CA LEU A 43 -2.67 1.20 15.91
C LEU A 43 -3.98 0.46 16.18
N HIS A 44 -4.10 -0.11 17.38
CA HIS A 44 -5.30 -0.78 17.87
C HIS A 44 -5.27 -0.78 19.40
N PRO A 45 -6.42 -0.80 20.12
CA PRO A 45 -6.42 -0.90 21.58
C PRO A 45 -5.63 -2.10 22.16
N ALA A 46 -5.50 -3.17 21.39
CA ALA A 46 -4.71 -4.37 21.75
C ALA A 46 -3.22 -4.28 21.36
N ILE A 47 -2.79 -3.17 20.73
CA ILE A 47 -1.40 -2.82 20.46
C ILE A 47 -1.18 -1.41 21.05
N PRO A 48 -1.17 -1.27 22.40
CA PRO A 48 -1.16 0.04 23.06
C PRO A 48 0.15 0.80 22.78
N LEU A 49 0.10 2.13 22.89
CA LEU A 49 1.29 2.99 22.78
C LEU A 49 2.22 2.71 23.96
N ALA A 50 3.25 1.92 23.73
CA ALA A 50 4.29 1.60 24.69
C ALA A 50 5.61 1.45 23.95
N ALA A 51 6.71 1.83 24.62
CA ALA A 51 8.04 1.55 24.13
C ALA A 51 8.35 0.05 24.26
N GLY A 52 9.03 -0.48 23.25
CA GLY A 52 9.48 -1.87 23.22
C GLY A 52 8.60 -2.75 22.33
N ARG A 53 9.25 -3.77 21.79
CA ARG A 53 8.63 -4.68 20.84
C ARG A 53 7.53 -5.54 21.48
N VAL A 54 6.41 -5.64 20.78
CA VAL A 54 5.31 -6.55 21.08
C VAL A 54 5.26 -7.63 20.00
N ASP A 55 5.65 -8.85 20.35
CA ASP A 55 5.48 -10.05 19.52
C ASP A 55 4.18 -10.76 19.94
N SER A 56 3.17 -10.78 19.08
CA SER A 56 1.90 -11.45 19.43
C SER A 56 1.09 -11.89 18.22
N ALA A 57 0.26 -12.92 18.41
CA ALA A 57 -0.71 -13.35 17.40
C ALA A 57 -1.67 -12.23 17.00
N PHE A 58 -1.96 -11.28 17.90
CA PHE A 58 -2.81 -10.13 17.60
C PHE A 58 -2.12 -9.16 16.63
N VAL A 59 -0.82 -8.90 16.81
CA VAL A 59 -0.02 -8.11 15.86
C VAL A 59 -0.05 -8.78 14.49
N ALA A 60 0.17 -10.10 14.45
CA ALA A 60 0.10 -10.85 13.19
C ALA A 60 -1.27 -10.70 12.49
N ALA A 61 -2.36 -10.91 13.22
CA ALA A 61 -3.72 -10.78 12.70
C ALA A 61 -4.06 -9.33 12.25
N PHE A 62 -3.61 -8.32 13.00
CA PHE A 62 -3.83 -6.91 12.66
C PHE A 62 -3.21 -6.57 11.31
N PHE A 63 -1.94 -6.94 11.10
CA PHE A 63 -1.24 -6.67 9.84
C PHE A 63 -1.71 -7.59 8.70
N GLU A 64 -2.13 -8.82 9.00
CA GLU A 64 -2.74 -9.71 8.01
C GLU A 64 -4.03 -9.12 7.41
N ASN A 65 -4.83 -8.39 8.20
CA ASN A 65 -6.05 -7.72 7.74
C ASN A 65 -5.78 -6.57 6.75
N LEU A 66 -4.52 -6.19 6.55
CA LEU A 66 -4.14 -5.22 5.53
C LEU A 66 -3.89 -5.86 4.16
N LEU A 67 -3.71 -7.18 4.12
CA LEU A 67 -3.50 -7.91 2.87
C LEU A 67 -4.81 -8.02 2.09
N PRO A 68 -4.75 -8.05 0.74
CA PRO A 68 -5.89 -8.41 -0.09
C PRO A 68 -6.53 -9.73 0.36
N GLU A 69 -7.84 -9.83 0.16
CA GLU A 69 -8.62 -11.02 0.49
C GLU A 69 -8.88 -11.88 -0.75
N GLY A 70 -9.37 -13.10 -0.54
CA GLY A 70 -9.84 -13.99 -1.59
C GLY A 70 -8.75 -14.35 -2.62
N ASP A 71 -9.14 -14.37 -3.90
CA ASP A 71 -8.26 -14.85 -4.97
C ASP A 71 -7.10 -13.90 -5.30
N GLN A 72 -7.22 -12.62 -4.95
CA GLN A 72 -6.12 -11.66 -5.12
C GLN A 72 -4.90 -12.06 -4.28
N ARG A 73 -5.11 -12.50 -3.03
CA ARG A 73 -4.02 -12.97 -2.16
C ARG A 73 -3.30 -14.17 -2.77
N LYS A 74 -4.05 -15.13 -3.33
CA LYS A 74 -3.49 -16.32 -3.99
C LYS A 74 -2.66 -15.92 -5.22
N LEU A 75 -3.17 -15.01 -6.04
CA LEU A 75 -2.45 -14.51 -7.22
C LEU A 75 -1.13 -13.84 -6.85
N ILE A 76 -1.13 -12.98 -5.82
CA ILE A 76 0.10 -12.34 -5.31
C ILE A 76 1.06 -13.40 -4.79
N SER A 77 0.57 -14.35 -3.98
CA SER A 77 1.39 -15.41 -3.41
C SER A 77 2.08 -16.25 -4.51
N MET A 78 1.35 -16.60 -5.58
CA MET A 78 1.92 -17.32 -6.72
C MET A 78 2.91 -16.47 -7.52
N ARG A 79 2.59 -15.19 -7.77
CA ARG A 79 3.42 -14.26 -8.54
C ARG A 79 4.75 -13.98 -7.84
N GLU A 80 4.69 -13.71 -6.54
CA GLU A 80 5.82 -13.27 -5.73
C GLU A 80 6.54 -14.43 -5.03
N GLN A 81 6.02 -15.65 -5.16
CA GLN A 81 6.56 -16.87 -4.53
C GLN A 81 6.72 -16.75 -3.00
N VAL A 82 5.80 -16.04 -2.34
CA VAL A 82 5.76 -15.86 -0.88
C VAL A 82 4.39 -16.21 -0.32
N SER A 83 4.34 -16.89 0.82
CA SER A 83 3.08 -17.33 1.46
C SER A 83 2.91 -16.81 2.89
N THR A 84 3.99 -16.38 3.54
CA THR A 84 3.93 -15.79 4.89
C THR A 84 3.27 -14.42 4.86
N VAL A 85 2.55 -14.05 5.92
CA VAL A 85 1.95 -12.70 6.07
C VAL A 85 3.00 -11.61 5.88
N TYR A 86 4.15 -11.70 6.56
CA TYR A 86 5.24 -10.74 6.41
C TYR A 86 5.76 -10.66 4.97
N GLY A 87 6.02 -11.81 4.35
CA GLY A 87 6.46 -11.88 2.95
C GLY A 87 5.47 -11.20 2.01
N LEU A 88 4.18 -11.48 2.14
CA LEU A 88 3.15 -10.81 1.34
C LEU A 88 3.14 -9.29 1.61
N LEU A 89 3.18 -8.86 2.87
CA LEU A 89 3.23 -7.44 3.23
C LEU A 89 4.48 -6.74 2.68
N SER A 90 5.63 -7.41 2.65
CA SER A 90 6.84 -6.84 2.07
C SER A 90 6.72 -6.59 0.56
N LYS A 91 5.82 -7.33 -0.12
CA LYS A 91 5.61 -7.22 -1.57
C LYS A 91 4.49 -6.25 -1.96
N VAL A 92 3.43 -6.15 -1.17
CA VAL A 92 2.25 -5.32 -1.50
C VAL A 92 1.96 -4.19 -0.52
N GLY A 93 2.65 -4.16 0.63
CA GLY A 93 2.39 -3.19 1.70
C GLY A 93 2.77 -1.75 1.36
N GLY A 94 3.63 -1.54 0.37
CA GLY A 94 4.03 -0.20 -0.10
C GLY A 94 2.96 0.56 -0.88
N GLU A 95 1.80 -0.07 -1.16
CA GLU A 95 0.79 0.43 -2.10
C GLU A 95 -0.48 1.01 -1.44
N SER A 96 -0.49 1.15 -0.10
CA SER A 96 -1.65 1.37 0.78
C SER A 96 -2.27 0.05 1.25
N ALA A 97 -1.76 -0.47 2.36
CA ALA A 97 -2.37 -1.58 3.07
C ALA A 97 -3.38 -0.97 4.06
N GLY A 98 -4.60 -0.68 3.59
CA GLY A 98 -5.58 0.12 4.33
C GLY A 98 -5.16 1.60 4.41
N SER A 99 -5.04 2.14 5.63
CA SER A 99 -4.57 3.53 5.89
C SER A 99 -3.06 3.63 6.12
N MET A 100 -2.31 2.55 5.91
CA MET A 100 -0.89 2.46 6.20
C MET A 100 -0.07 2.12 4.95
N VAL A 101 1.20 2.51 4.98
CA VAL A 101 2.20 2.15 3.97
C VAL A 101 3.32 1.40 4.68
N LEU A 102 3.66 0.22 4.19
CA LEU A 102 4.76 -0.60 4.71
C LEU A 102 5.87 -0.65 3.67
N LEU A 103 7.06 -0.20 4.06
CA LEU A 103 8.25 -0.17 3.19
C LEU A 103 9.41 -0.87 3.90
N PRO A 104 10.38 -1.45 3.17
CA PRO A 104 11.65 -1.86 3.75
C PRO A 104 12.24 -0.77 4.66
N GLU A 105 12.82 -1.19 5.78
CA GLU A 105 13.47 -0.26 6.71
C GLU A 105 14.54 0.59 5.99
N GLY A 106 14.52 1.90 6.22
CA GLY A 106 15.38 2.88 5.54
C GLY A 106 14.73 3.55 4.32
N GLU A 107 13.63 3.00 3.79
CA GLU A 107 12.85 3.66 2.74
C GLU A 107 11.81 4.63 3.33
N THR A 108 11.46 5.65 2.55
CA THR A 108 10.44 6.65 2.93
C THR A 108 9.36 6.78 1.85
N PRO A 109 8.09 7.02 2.25
CA PRO A 109 7.01 7.25 1.30
C PRO A 109 7.35 8.40 0.37
N GLN A 110 7.23 8.14 -0.94
CA GLN A 110 7.42 9.16 -1.95
C GLN A 110 6.09 9.88 -2.24
N PRO A 111 6.11 11.19 -2.58
CA PRO A 111 4.91 11.90 -2.98
C PRO A 111 4.22 11.20 -4.17
N PRO A 112 2.88 11.16 -4.21
CA PRO A 112 2.16 10.64 -5.36
C PRO A 112 2.50 11.44 -6.62
N ILE A 113 2.63 10.73 -7.75
CA ILE A 113 2.74 11.33 -9.07
C ILE A 113 1.39 11.15 -9.77
N TYR A 114 0.88 12.19 -10.42
CA TYR A 114 -0.46 12.17 -10.99
C TYR A 114 -0.40 12.16 -12.52
N GLN A 115 -1.08 11.21 -13.16
CA GLN A 115 -1.36 11.25 -14.59
C GLN A 115 -2.71 11.93 -14.82
N GLN A 116 -2.73 13.00 -15.60
CA GLN A 116 -3.97 13.65 -16.00
C GLN A 116 -4.76 12.75 -16.96
N LEU A 117 -6.05 12.57 -16.70
CA LEU A 117 -6.96 11.78 -17.51
C LEU A 117 -8.20 12.60 -17.91
N THR A 118 -8.86 12.19 -18.98
CA THR A 118 -10.24 12.60 -19.29
C THR A 118 -11.23 11.61 -18.70
N TRP A 119 -12.50 12.01 -18.53
CA TRP A 119 -13.56 11.08 -18.09
C TRP A 119 -13.77 9.90 -19.04
N GLN A 120 -13.53 10.09 -20.34
CA GLN A 120 -13.56 9.01 -21.31
C GLN A 120 -12.43 7.99 -21.06
N GLN A 121 -11.22 8.47 -20.76
CA GLN A 121 -10.09 7.60 -20.42
C GLN A 121 -10.32 6.88 -19.10
N VAL A 122 -10.92 7.53 -18.10
CA VAL A 122 -11.35 6.87 -16.85
C VAL A 122 -12.35 5.75 -17.15
N ASN A 123 -13.34 5.99 -18.01
CA ASN A 123 -14.31 4.98 -18.39
C ASN A 123 -13.66 3.76 -19.06
N VAL A 124 -12.67 3.99 -19.93
CA VAL A 124 -11.87 2.94 -20.58
C VAL A 124 -11.05 2.14 -19.56
N LEU A 125 -10.45 2.78 -18.56
CA LEU A 125 -9.69 2.10 -17.51
C LEU A 125 -10.58 1.30 -16.54
N ALA A 126 -11.77 1.81 -16.21
CA ALA A 126 -12.69 1.16 -15.28
C ALA A 126 -13.35 -0.11 -15.86
N HIS A 127 -13.55 -0.16 -17.18
CA HIS A 127 -14.24 -1.27 -17.84
C HIS A 127 -13.24 -2.12 -18.64
N SER A 128 -12.82 -3.23 -18.02
CA SER A 128 -11.94 -4.22 -18.66
C SER A 128 -12.59 -4.76 -19.94
N GLY A 129 -12.03 -4.43 -21.11
CA GLY A 129 -12.36 -5.08 -22.39
C GLY A 129 -12.99 -4.21 -23.48
N VAL A 130 -13.26 -2.92 -23.26
CA VAL A 130 -14.06 -2.14 -24.24
C VAL A 130 -13.22 -1.46 -25.33
N ASN A 131 -11.93 -1.16 -25.09
CA ASN A 131 -11.07 -0.52 -26.10
C ASN A 131 -9.57 -0.69 -25.80
N ALA A 132 -8.97 -1.79 -26.27
CA ALA A 132 -7.56 -2.11 -26.01
C ALA A 132 -6.58 -1.08 -26.60
N ALA A 133 -6.90 -0.50 -27.77
CA ALA A 133 -6.06 0.50 -28.42
C ALA A 133 -5.99 1.80 -27.60
N GLU A 134 -7.12 2.24 -27.05
CA GLU A 134 -7.17 3.43 -26.20
C GLU A 134 -6.46 3.20 -24.86
N ARG A 135 -6.61 2.00 -24.27
CA ARG A 135 -5.85 1.63 -23.08
C ARG A 135 -4.34 1.69 -23.31
N ALA A 136 -3.87 1.13 -24.42
CA ALA A 136 -2.46 1.20 -24.79
C ALA A 136 -1.97 2.64 -25.02
N ALA A 137 -2.83 3.52 -25.56
CA ALA A 137 -2.51 4.94 -25.70
C ALA A 137 -2.40 5.65 -24.34
N ILE A 138 -3.29 5.35 -23.38
CA ILE A 138 -3.22 5.87 -22.01
C ILE A 138 -1.95 5.41 -21.30
N GLU A 139 -1.55 4.14 -21.47
CA GLU A 139 -0.32 3.58 -20.90
C GLU A 139 0.93 4.20 -21.54
N ARG A 140 0.95 4.41 -22.86
CA ARG A 140 2.03 5.12 -23.55
C ARG A 140 2.15 6.58 -23.11
N ALA A 141 1.02 7.25 -22.86
CA ALA A 141 1.03 8.60 -22.31
C ALA A 141 1.54 8.66 -20.85
N ALA A 142 1.63 7.51 -20.17
CA ALA A 142 2.26 7.37 -18.86
C ALA A 142 3.68 6.79 -18.94
N GLU A 143 4.28 6.70 -20.13
CA GLU A 143 5.63 6.18 -20.29
C GLU A 143 6.63 7.02 -19.49
N GLY A 144 7.52 6.36 -18.76
CA GLY A 144 8.44 7.01 -17.81
C GLY A 144 7.79 7.43 -16.48
N MET A 145 6.46 7.36 -16.35
CA MET A 145 5.78 7.45 -15.07
C MET A 145 5.75 6.08 -14.40
N PRO A 146 5.63 6.04 -13.07
CA PRO A 146 5.42 4.78 -12.39
C PRO A 146 4.13 4.07 -12.81
N ALA A 147 4.12 2.75 -12.65
CA ALA A 147 2.89 2.00 -12.75
C ALA A 147 1.84 2.52 -11.75
N PRO A 148 0.54 2.49 -12.10
CA PRO A 148 -0.51 2.75 -11.12
C PRO A 148 -0.46 1.62 -10.09
N ARG A 149 -0.18 1.95 -8.84
CA ARG A 149 -0.14 1.00 -7.73
C ARG A 149 -1.51 1.03 -7.05
N MET A 150 -2.19 -0.10 -6.95
CA MET A 150 -3.54 -0.17 -6.39
C MET A 150 -3.70 -1.40 -5.51
N SER A 151 -3.92 -1.17 -4.22
CA SER A 151 -4.55 -2.13 -3.32
C SER A 151 -5.54 -1.40 -2.43
N ILE A 152 -6.81 -1.37 -2.85
CA ILE A 152 -7.92 -1.21 -1.90
C ILE A 152 -8.49 -2.60 -1.68
N SER A 153 -8.70 -2.98 -0.42
CA SER A 153 -9.32 -4.25 -0.06
C SER A 153 -10.68 -4.46 -0.73
N GLY A 154 -10.98 -5.72 -1.06
CA GLY A 154 -12.22 -6.18 -1.70
C GLY A 154 -12.01 -6.81 -3.08
N ALA A 155 -12.92 -7.72 -3.48
CA ALA A 155 -12.78 -8.57 -4.67
C ALA A 155 -12.92 -7.87 -6.04
N GLN A 156 -13.21 -6.56 -6.08
CA GLN A 156 -13.50 -5.81 -7.30
C GLN A 156 -12.29 -4.98 -7.76
N HIS A 157 -12.10 -4.86 -9.08
CA HIS A 157 -11.16 -3.89 -9.66
C HIS A 157 -11.63 -2.46 -9.34
N LYS A 158 -10.77 -1.66 -8.70
CA LYS A 158 -11.04 -0.27 -8.31
C LYS A 158 -9.96 0.63 -8.91
N LEU A 159 -10.32 1.82 -9.37
CA LEU A 159 -9.40 2.85 -9.84
C LEU A 159 -9.38 4.02 -8.86
N LEU A 160 -8.19 4.42 -8.39
CA LEU A 160 -8.00 5.59 -7.54
C LEU A 160 -7.87 6.86 -8.40
N LEU A 161 -8.77 7.81 -8.17
CA LEU A 161 -8.79 9.10 -8.85
C LEU A 161 -8.71 10.24 -7.84
N TRP A 162 -7.91 11.24 -8.16
CA TRP A 162 -7.97 12.55 -7.52
C TRP A 162 -8.73 13.53 -8.43
N THR A 163 -9.60 14.36 -7.85
CA THR A 163 -10.39 15.36 -8.60
C THR A 163 -10.31 16.70 -7.92
N THR A 164 -10.17 17.81 -8.67
CA THR A 164 -10.33 19.16 -8.08
C THR A 164 -11.80 19.55 -7.98
N THR A 165 -12.10 20.50 -7.10
CA THR A 165 -13.42 21.13 -6.92
C THR A 165 -13.83 22.09 -8.04
N ALA A 166 -13.23 22.03 -9.23
CA ALA A 166 -13.62 22.87 -10.36
C ALA A 166 -14.99 22.47 -10.95
N ARG A 167 -15.67 23.44 -11.58
CA ARG A 167 -16.98 23.27 -12.25
C ARG A 167 -16.97 22.18 -13.33
N HIS A 168 -15.79 21.85 -13.86
CA HIS A 168 -15.50 20.67 -14.67
C HIS A 168 -14.31 19.91 -14.04
N PRO A 169 -14.55 18.89 -13.19
CA PRO A 169 -13.47 18.17 -12.54
C PRO A 169 -12.68 17.40 -13.60
N VAL A 170 -11.37 17.61 -13.63
CA VAL A 170 -10.44 16.77 -14.38
C VAL A 170 -10.00 15.65 -13.44
N PRO A 171 -10.08 14.37 -13.83
CA PRO A 171 -9.55 13.28 -13.03
C PRO A 171 -8.04 13.14 -13.23
N TRP A 172 -7.31 12.90 -12.15
CA TRP A 172 -5.93 12.42 -12.21
C TRP A 172 -5.87 11.00 -11.65
N ALA A 173 -5.28 10.08 -12.42
CA ALA A 173 -4.89 8.78 -11.90
C ALA A 173 -3.64 8.94 -11.02
N VAL A 174 -3.72 8.41 -9.81
CA VAL A 174 -2.60 8.40 -8.87
C VAL A 174 -1.62 7.30 -9.27
N ARG A 175 -0.33 7.63 -9.36
CA ARG A 175 0.78 6.74 -9.74
C ARG A 175 1.89 6.85 -8.69
N HIS A 176 2.47 5.72 -8.31
CA HIS A 176 3.52 5.66 -7.27
C HIS A 176 4.72 4.87 -7.79
N ARG A 177 5.95 5.38 -7.56
CA ARG A 177 7.19 4.70 -7.97
C ARG A 177 7.26 3.29 -7.37
N PRO A 178 7.67 2.27 -8.15
CA PRO A 178 9.00 1.72 -8.03
C PRO A 178 9.76 1.77 -6.72
N THR A 179 9.31 1.26 -5.56
CA THR A 179 10.30 0.85 -4.56
C THR A 179 10.87 -0.48 -5.03
N PHE A 180 12.10 -0.41 -5.57
CA PHE A 180 12.95 -1.55 -5.94
C PHE A 180 13.94 -1.75 -4.82
#